data_AF-A0A9E0TJK2-F1
#
_entry.id   AF-A0A9E0TJK2-F1
#
_cell.length_a   1.000
_cell.length_b   1.000
_cell.length_c   1.000
_cell.angle_alpha   90.00
_cell.angle_beta   90.00
_cell.angle_gamma   90.00
#
_symmetry.space_group_name_H-M   'P 1'
#
loop_
_entity.id
_entity.type
_entity.pdbx_description
1 polymer ?
#
loop_
_entity_poly.entity_id
_entity_poly.type
_entity_poly.pdbx_seq_one_letter_code
_entity_poly.pdbx_strand_id
1 'polypeptide(L)' 'VSGLLNLSRNLGLITGASFMGAVFALGAGASDFTSLAPQAATSGLAAAFAVAGGFVLAALLIAARSIVATRRAEPLRAE' A
#
# COMPACT_ATOMS: atom_id res chain seq x y z
N VAL A 1 -16.71 8.92 -16.97
CA VAL A 1 -15.43 8.18 -16.77
C VAL A 1 -14.92 8.18 -15.32
N SER A 2 -15.39 9.08 -14.42
CA SER A 2 -14.81 9.21 -13.07
C SER A 2 -15.44 8.34 -11.96
N GLY A 3 -16.59 7.72 -12.19
CA GLY A 3 -17.31 6.96 -11.14
C GLY A 3 -16.53 5.75 -10.63
N LEU A 4 -16.14 4.83 -11.51
CA LEU A 4 -15.37 3.63 -11.15
C LEU A 4 -13.97 3.96 -10.64
N LEU A 5 -13.32 5.00 -11.17
CA LEU A 5 -11.99 5.43 -10.72
C LEU A 5 -12.01 6.11 -9.34
N ASN A 6 -13.06 6.87 -9.02
CA ASN A 6 -13.22 7.44 -7.68
C ASN A 6 -13.59 6.36 -6.66
N LEU A 7 -14.43 5.42 -7.07
CA LEU A 7 -14.78 4.26 -6.25
C LEU A 7 -13.54 3.42 -5.95
N SER A 8 -12.75 3.01 -6.95
CA SER A 8 -11.55 2.21 -6.72
C SER A 8 -10.57 2.88 -5.74
N ARG A 9 -10.44 4.21 -5.81
CA ARG A 9 -9.64 4.99 -4.88
C ARG A 9 -10.20 4.97 -3.45
N ASN A 10 -11.49 5.24 -3.29
CA ASN A 10 -12.14 5.20 -1.96
C ASN A 10 -12.04 3.81 -1.35
N LEU A 11 -12.29 2.78 -2.14
CA LEU A 11 -12.19 1.39 -1.72
C LEU A 11 -10.75 1.05 -1.34
N GLY A 12 -9.76 1.49 -2.11
CA GLY A 12 -8.34 1.36 -1.76
C GLY A 12 -7.98 2.04 -0.44
N LEU A 13 -8.52 3.23 -0.16
CA LEU A 13 -8.29 3.94 1.10
C LEU A 13 -8.93 3.22 2.29
N ILE A 14 -10.20 2.78 2.16
CA ILE A 14 -10.92 2.08 3.23
C ILE A 14 -10.23 0.73 3.52
N THR A 15 -10.00 -0.07 2.48
CA THR A 15 -9.35 -1.39 2.61
C THR A 15 -7.93 -1.25 3.15
N GLY A 16 -7.18 -0.26 2.68
CA GLY A 16 -5.84 0.05 3.16
C GLY A 16 -5.83 0.41 4.65
N ALA A 17 -6.72 1.31 5.08
CA ALA A 17 -6.83 1.71 6.49
C ALA A 17 -7.16 0.52 7.40
N SER A 18 -8.14 -0.29 7.02
CA SER A 18 -8.51 -1.50 7.78
C SER A 18 -7.37 -2.52 7.85
N PHE A 19 -6.70 -2.77 6.73
CA PHE A 19 -5.58 -3.71 6.67
C PHE A 19 -4.38 -3.23 7.51
N MET A 20 -4.03 -1.94 7.42
CA MET A 20 -2.94 -1.37 8.24
C MET A 20 -3.25 -1.44 9.74
N GLY A 21 -4.51 -1.24 10.14
CA GLY A 21 -4.94 -1.42 11.53
C GLY A 21 -4.74 -2.86 12.02
N ALA A 22 -5.04 -3.85 11.18
CA ALA A 22 -4.79 -5.26 11.50
C ALA A 22 -3.28 -5.57 11.61
N VAL A 23 -2.47 -5.08 10.67
CA VAL A 23 -1.00 -5.24 10.73
C VAL A 23 -0.41 -4.60 11.98
N PHE A 24 -0.89 -3.41 12.36
CA PHE A 24 -0.49 -2.75 13.59
C PHE A 24 -0.83 -3.60 14.81
N ALA A 25 -2.06 -4.09 14.93
CA ALA A 25 -2.48 -4.93 16.04
C ALA A 25 -1.64 -6.21 16.16
N LEU A 26 -1.35 -6.86 15.02
CA LEU A 26 -0.47 -8.03 14.95
C LEU A 26 0.97 -7.69 15.39
N GLY A 27 1.54 -6.58 14.91
CA GLY A 27 2.90 -6.16 15.25
C GLY A 27 3.04 -5.60 16.67
N ALA A 28 1.97 -5.07 17.25
CA ALA A 28 1.92 -4.61 18.63
C ALA A 28 1.73 -5.76 19.62
N GLY A 29 1.21 -6.91 19.17
CA GLY A 29 1.01 -8.10 20.02
C GLY A 29 0.03 -7.89 21.17
N ALA A 30 -0.84 -6.88 21.07
CA ALA A 30 -1.74 -6.47 22.13
C ALA A 30 -3.20 -6.80 21.78
N SER A 31 -3.87 -7.52 22.67
CA SER A 31 -5.32 -7.74 22.62
C SER A 31 -6.12 -6.62 23.29
N ASP A 32 -5.47 -5.82 24.13
CA ASP A 32 -6.06 -4.67 24.82
C ASP A 32 -5.19 -3.42 24.62
N PHE A 33 -5.80 -2.37 24.06
CA PHE A 33 -5.12 -1.11 23.75
C PHE A 33 -5.12 -0.12 24.93
N THR A 34 -5.85 -0.42 26.01
CA THR A 34 -6.02 0.48 27.16
C THR A 34 -4.73 0.70 27.95
N SER A 35 -3.82 -0.28 27.92
CA SER A 35 -2.52 -0.24 28.61
C SER A 35 -1.35 -0.55 27.67
N LEU A 36 -1.44 -0.09 26.42
CA LEU A 36 -0.45 -0.39 25.39
C LEU A 36 0.92 0.20 25.75
N ALA A 37 1.91 -0.68 25.96
CA ALA A 37 3.29 -0.25 26.22
C ALA A 37 3.85 0.53 25.01
N PRO A 38 4.62 1.61 25.22
CA PRO A 38 5.20 2.41 24.14
C PRO A 38 6.04 1.59 23.14
N GLN A 39 6.75 0.57 23.64
CA GLN A 39 7.54 -0.35 22.83
C GLN A 39 6.67 -1.19 21.89
N ALA A 40 5.50 -1.65 22.36
CA ALA A 40 4.53 -2.39 21.56
C ALA A 40 3.87 -1.50 20.50
N ALA A 41 3.56 -0.26 20.84
CA ALA A 41 3.07 0.72 19.85
C ALA A 41 4.10 0.95 18.74
N THR A 42 5.38 1.04 19.11
CA THR A 42 6.48 1.24 18.16
C THR A 42 6.65 0.04 17.23
N SER A 43 6.57 -1.19 17.74
CA SER A 43 6.68 -2.39 16.91
C SER A 43 5.50 -2.54 15.94
N GLY A 44 4.27 -2.27 16.40
CA GLY A 44 3.09 -2.24 15.54
C GLY A 44 3.20 -1.20 14.43
N LEU A 45 3.65 0.00 14.76
CA LEU A 45 3.82 1.08 13.79
C LEU A 45 4.90 0.75 12.76
N ALA A 46 6.06 0.24 13.21
CA ALA A 46 7.13 -0.19 12.32
C ALA A 46 6.68 -1.28 11.35
N ALA A 47 5.87 -2.25 11.82
CA ALA A 47 5.30 -3.29 10.97
C ALA A 47 4.37 -2.70 9.89
N ALA A 48 3.44 -1.82 10.27
CA ALA A 48 2.54 -1.18 9.32
C ALA A 48 3.30 -0.37 8.24
N PHE A 49 4.30 0.42 8.64
CA PHE A 49 5.13 1.19 7.71
C PHE A 49 5.99 0.32 6.81
N ALA A 50 6.54 -0.79 7.32
CA ALA A 50 7.31 -1.73 6.50
C ALA A 50 6.44 -2.34 5.39
N VAL A 51 5.20 -2.76 5.72
CA VAL A 51 4.25 -3.28 4.73
C VAL A 51 3.84 -2.19 3.73
N ALA A 52 3.56 -0.97 4.19
CA ALA A 52 3.24 0.15 3.32
C ALA A 52 4.39 0.47 2.35
N GLY A 53 5.63 0.50 2.84
CA GLY A 53 6.82 0.66 2.02
C GLY A 53 6.95 -0.43 0.95
N GLY A 54 6.66 -1.68 1.30
CA GLY A 54 6.59 -2.79 0.35
C GLY A 54 5.57 -2.58 -0.77
N PHE A 55 4.36 -2.10 -0.45
CA PHE A 55 3.35 -1.77 -1.46
C PHE A 55 3.76 -0.61 -2.36
N VAL A 56 4.39 0.43 -1.81
CA VAL A 56 4.92 1.54 -2.61
C VAL A 56 5.99 1.04 -3.59
N LEU A 57 6.92 0.20 -3.14
CA LEU A 57 7.94 -0.38 -4.01
C LEU A 57 7.33 -1.25 -5.11
N ALA A 58 6.34 -2.09 -4.77
CA ALA A 58 5.61 -2.87 -5.76
C ALA A 58 4.90 -1.99 -6.80
N ALA A 59 4.23 -0.93 -6.36
CA ALA A 59 3.57 0.03 -7.24
C ALA A 59 4.57 0.74 -8.17
N LEU A 60 5.72 1.15 -7.66
CA LEU A 60 6.80 1.76 -8.45
C LEU A 60 7.37 0.79 -9.49
N LEU A 61 7.57 -0.48 -9.13
CA LEU A 61 8.02 -1.51 -10.07
C LEU A 61 7.01 -1.72 -11.20
N ILE A 62 5.71 -1.81 -10.87
CA ILE A 62 4.64 -1.94 -11.86
C ILE A 62 4.63 -0.71 -12.79
N ALA A 63 4.70 0.50 -12.22
CA ALA A 63 4.72 1.74 -12.98
C ALA A 63 5.96 1.84 -13.90
N ALA A 64 7.15 1.48 -13.42
CA ALA A 64 8.35 1.48 -14.23
C ALA A 64 8.23 0.52 -15.43
N ARG A 65 7.71 -0.69 -15.20
CA ARG A 65 7.49 -1.68 -16.28
C ARG A 65 6.45 -1.23 -17.29
N SER A 66 5.35 -0.60 -16.85
CA SER A 66 4.30 -0.13 -17.75
C SER A 66 4.80 1.00 -18.65
N ILE A 67 5.59 1.94 -18.10
CA ILE A 67 6.20 3.04 -18.85
C ILE A 67 7.20 2.51 -19.89
N VAL A 68 8.06 1.56 -19.52
CA VAL A 68 9.02 0.97 -20.48
C VAL A 68 8.30 0.20 -21.59
N ALA A 69 7.23 -0.52 -21.27
CA ALA A 69 6.43 -1.25 -22.25
C ALA A 69 5.73 -0.31 -23.25
N THR A 70 5.19 0.82 -22.78
CA THR A 70 4.57 1.83 -23.66
C THR A 70 5.60 2.49 -24.57
N ARG A 71 6.78 2.87 -24.05
CA ARG A 71 7.86 3.44 -24.88
C ARG A 71 8.40 2.47 -25.93
N ARG A 72 8.40 1.16 -25.66
CA ARG A 72 8.82 0.12 -26.64
C ARG A 72 7.79 -0.13 -27.75
N ALA A 73 6.52 0.21 -27.55
CA ALA A 73 5.48 0.04 -28.56
C ALA A 73 5.44 1.18 -29.59
N GLU A 74 6.01 2.35 -29.26
CA GLU A 74 6.10 3.52 -30.14
C GLU A 74 7.06 3.35 -31.34
N PRO A 75 8.26 2.75 -31.23
CA PRO A 75 9.19 2.61 -32.37
C PRO A 75 8.75 1.62 -33.46
N LEU A 76 7.75 0.76 -33.21
CA LEU A 76 7.26 -0.24 -34.18
C LEU A 76 6.06 0.24 -35.02
N ARG A 77 5.56 1.46 -34.80
CA ARG A 77 4.43 2.05 -35.53
C ARG A 77 4.82 3.15 -36.50
N ALA A 78 6.12 3.42 -36.64
CA ALA A 78 6.67 4.49 -37.48
C ALA A 78 7.08 4.02 -38.90
N GLU A 79 6.58 2.87 -39.36
CA GLU A 79 6.84 2.32 -40.70
C GLU A 79 5.55 2.30 -41.53
#